data_AF-A0AAV5YQ16-F1
#
_entry.id   AF-A0AAV5YQ16-F1
#
_cell.length_a   1.000
_cell.length_b   1.000
_cell.length_c   1.000
_cell.angle_alpha   90.00
_cell.angle_beta   90.00
_cell.angle_gamma   90.00
#
_symmetry.space_group_name_H-M   'P 1'
#
loop_
_entity.id
_entity.type
_entity.pdbx_description
1 polymer ?
#
loop_
_entity_poly.entity_id
_entity_poly.type
_entity_poly.pdbx_seq_one_letter_code
_entity_poly.pdbx_strand_id
1 'polypeptide(L)'
;MTWAQDKPADKPADQMDLLREKARADKRLLVSDALALTEDEAKAFWPVYNAYQSDMVAHYDKMLAMIDRFAKSYESMSDATATTLLNDYLVLEANHVAILKSYVPRFEKVLPAKKVARLYQVENKLRALVNFELAKQIPLVK
;
A
#
# COMPACT_ATOMS: atom_id res chain seq x y z
N MET A 1 -30.34 33.90 -17.40
CA MET A 1 -30.20 33.70 -15.94
C MET A 1 -31.05 32.48 -15.60
N THR A 2 -30.54 31.36 -15.09
CA THR A 2 -29.31 31.09 -14.33
C THR A 2 -29.03 29.59 -14.49
N TRP A 3 -27.80 29.20 -14.80
CA TRP A 3 -27.40 27.80 -14.90
C TRP A 3 -26.87 27.33 -13.54
N ALA A 4 -27.25 26.09 -13.21
CA ALA A 4 -26.74 25.17 -12.19
C ALA A 4 -25.79 25.72 -11.10
N GLN A 5 -26.23 25.57 -9.85
CA GLN A 5 -25.34 25.55 -8.70
C GLN A 5 -24.35 24.39 -8.85
N ASP A 6 -23.09 24.70 -9.13
CA ASP A 6 -21.98 23.79 -8.92
C ASP A 6 -21.93 23.42 -7.43
N LYS A 7 -22.17 22.14 -7.12
CA LYS A 7 -21.72 21.56 -5.85
C LYS A 7 -20.20 21.60 -5.83
N PRO A 8 -19.56 21.97 -4.71
CA PRO A 8 -18.11 21.90 -4.63
C PRO A 8 -17.71 20.44 -4.85
N ALA A 9 -17.02 20.16 -5.94
CA ALA A 9 -16.37 18.87 -6.13
C ALA A 9 -15.29 18.75 -5.04
N ASP A 10 -15.36 17.68 -4.23
CA ASP A 10 -14.32 17.35 -3.26
C ASP A 10 -12.97 17.33 -3.96
N LYS A 11 -12.02 18.14 -3.48
CA LYS A 11 -10.70 18.25 -4.11
C LYS A 11 -9.93 16.94 -3.90
N PRO A 12 -9.14 16.47 -4.89
CA PRO A 12 -8.34 15.25 -4.76
C PRO A 12 -7.40 15.24 -3.55
N ALA A 13 -6.95 16.41 -3.09
CA ALA A 13 -6.12 16.56 -1.90
C ALA A 13 -6.88 16.22 -0.60
N ASP A 14 -8.12 16.69 -0.45
CA ASP A 14 -8.95 16.45 0.73
C ASP A 14 -9.31 14.96 0.86
N GLN A 15 -9.54 14.28 -0.28
CA GLN A 15 -9.69 12.83 -0.32
C GLN A 15 -8.43 12.09 0.12
N MET A 16 -7.24 12.61 -0.20
CA MET A 16 -5.98 11.97 0.20
C MET A 16 -5.68 12.17 1.69
N ASP A 17 -6.01 13.31 2.27
CA ASP A 17 -5.88 13.55 3.70
C ASP A 17 -6.88 12.73 4.52
N LEU A 18 -8.13 12.64 4.07
CA LEU A 18 -9.13 11.75 4.68
C LEU A 18 -8.69 10.27 4.58
N LEU A 19 -8.11 9.85 3.45
CA LEU A 19 -7.58 8.51 3.28
C LEU A 19 -6.34 8.27 4.16
N ARG A 20 -5.48 9.28 4.41
CA ARG A 20 -4.37 9.20 5.37
C ARG A 20 -4.87 9.03 6.81
N GLU A 21 -5.84 9.84 7.23
CA GLU A 21 -6.46 9.75 8.56
C GLU A 21 -7.17 8.40 8.76
N LYS A 22 -8.02 7.99 7.81
CA LYS A 22 -8.70 6.69 7.84
C LYS A 22 -7.74 5.50 7.78
N ALA A 23 -6.63 5.60 7.04
CA ALA A 23 -5.60 4.56 7.01
C ALA A 23 -4.87 4.41 8.35
N ARG A 24 -4.74 5.50 9.12
CA ARG A 24 -4.19 5.47 10.48
C ARG A 24 -5.17 4.89 11.50
N ALA A 25 -6.47 5.04 11.27
CA ALA A 25 -7.51 4.65 12.24
C ALA A 25 -8.13 3.26 12.00
N ASP A 26 -8.40 2.84 10.76
CA ASP A 26 -8.88 1.48 10.45
C ASP A 26 -8.84 1.16 8.93
N LYS A 27 -7.78 0.47 8.48
CA LYS A 27 -7.63 0.01 7.09
C LYS A 27 -8.81 -0.87 6.64
N ARG A 28 -9.42 -1.60 7.57
CA ARG A 28 -10.57 -2.48 7.30
C ARG A 28 -11.79 -1.65 6.88
N LEU A 29 -12.06 -0.55 7.58
CA LEU A 29 -13.15 0.36 7.26
C LEU A 29 -12.95 1.00 5.88
N LEU A 30 -11.74 1.47 5.59
CA LEU A 30 -11.41 2.09 4.30
C LEU A 30 -11.64 1.13 3.12
N VAL A 31 -11.23 -0.13 3.25
CA VAL A 31 -11.45 -1.15 2.21
C VAL A 31 -12.94 -1.49 2.08
N SER A 32 -13.65 -1.60 3.21
CA SER A 32 -15.11 -1.84 3.21
C SER A 32 -15.86 -0.75 2.45
N ASP A 33 -15.59 0.52 2.81
CA ASP A 33 -16.19 1.71 2.19
C ASP A 33 -15.89 1.76 0.69
N ALA A 34 -14.62 1.55 0.30
CA ALA A 34 -14.19 1.69 -1.08
C ALA A 34 -14.77 0.60 -2.01
N LEU A 35 -14.90 -0.62 -1.49
CA LEU A 35 -15.37 -1.75 -2.29
C LEU A 35 -16.90 -1.89 -2.33
N ALA A 36 -17.63 -1.26 -1.40
CA ALA A 36 -19.07 -1.40 -1.25
C ALA A 36 -19.48 -2.88 -1.28
N LEU A 37 -18.90 -3.66 -0.37
CA LEU A 37 -19.13 -5.10 -0.26
C LEU A 37 -20.56 -5.37 0.23
N THR A 38 -21.24 -6.33 -0.39
CA THR A 38 -22.43 -6.95 0.22
C THR A 38 -22.00 -7.81 1.41
N GLU A 39 -22.95 -8.20 2.26
CA GLU A 39 -22.64 -9.08 3.39
C GLU A 39 -22.01 -10.41 2.94
N ASP A 40 -22.50 -11.00 1.86
CA ASP A 40 -21.99 -12.28 1.36
C ASP A 40 -20.61 -12.14 0.70
N GLU A 41 -20.39 -11.07 -0.06
CA GLU A 41 -19.06 -10.74 -0.57
C GLU A 41 -18.08 -10.51 0.59
N ALA A 42 -18.48 -9.79 1.65
CA ALA A 42 -17.65 -9.53 2.80
C ALA A 42 -17.23 -10.83 3.52
N LYS A 43 -18.18 -11.76 3.74
CA LYS A 43 -17.90 -13.07 4.36
C LYS A 43 -16.84 -13.86 3.59
N ALA A 44 -16.89 -13.84 2.26
CA ALA A 44 -15.93 -14.53 1.40
C ALA A 44 -14.60 -13.75 1.25
N PHE A 45 -14.65 -12.42 1.25
CA PHE A 45 -13.52 -11.53 1.01
C PHE A 45 -12.54 -11.49 2.20
N TRP A 46 -13.04 -11.31 3.42
CA TRP A 46 -12.18 -11.06 4.59
C TRP A 46 -11.14 -12.14 4.86
N PRO A 47 -11.44 -13.45 4.75
CA PRO A 47 -10.43 -14.48 4.91
C PRO A 47 -9.26 -14.36 3.92
N VAL A 48 -9.55 -14.03 2.65
CA VAL A 48 -8.51 -13.83 1.62
C VAL A 48 -7.72 -12.56 1.90
N TYR A 49 -8.40 -11.48 2.29
CA TYR A 49 -7.77 -10.20 2.60
C TYR A 49 -6.85 -10.29 3.82
N ASN A 50 -7.26 -11.02 4.87
CA ASN A 50 -6.45 -11.20 6.07
C ASN A 50 -5.16 -11.97 5.76
N ALA A 51 -5.23 -13.00 4.92
CA ALA A 51 -4.04 -13.71 4.46
C ALA A 51 -3.10 -12.77 3.66
N TYR A 52 -3.66 -11.95 2.76
CA TYR A 52 -2.91 -10.94 2.03
C TYR A 52 -2.21 -9.94 2.95
N GLN A 53 -2.91 -9.44 3.97
CA GLN A 53 -2.30 -8.52 4.95
C GLN A 53 -1.18 -9.21 5.74
N SER A 54 -1.35 -10.47 6.14
CA SER A 54 -0.30 -11.24 6.83
C SER A 54 0.97 -11.36 5.99
N ASP A 55 0.84 -11.68 4.70
CA ASP A 55 2.00 -11.78 3.80
C ASP A 55 2.64 -10.41 3.55
N MET A 56 1.83 -9.34 3.50
CA MET A 56 2.33 -7.97 3.40
C MET A 56 3.05 -7.51 4.67
N VAL A 57 2.63 -7.92 5.87
CA VAL A 57 3.35 -7.63 7.13
C VAL A 57 4.76 -8.20 7.06
N ALA A 58 4.91 -9.47 6.70
CA ALA A 58 6.23 -10.11 6.57
C ALA A 58 7.12 -9.42 5.51
N HIS A 59 6.52 -8.87 4.45
CA HIS A 59 7.24 -8.05 3.48
C HIS A 59 7.71 -6.71 4.07
N TYR A 60 6.84 -6.00 4.80
CA TYR A 60 7.18 -4.72 5.44
C TYR A 60 8.22 -4.87 6.55
N ASP A 61 8.21 -5.97 7.31
CA ASP A 61 9.25 -6.24 8.32
C ASP A 61 10.65 -6.30 7.68
N LYS A 62 10.77 -6.94 6.51
CA LYS A 62 12.03 -6.99 5.76
C LYS A 62 12.43 -5.62 5.23
N MET A 63 11.47 -4.82 4.77
CA MET A 63 11.71 -3.44 4.34
C MET A 63 12.22 -2.57 5.50
N LEU A 64 11.60 -2.65 6.68
CA LEU A 64 12.03 -1.93 7.87
C LEU A 64 13.44 -2.36 8.31
N ALA A 65 13.74 -3.66 8.28
CA ALA A 65 15.07 -4.17 8.58
C ALA A 65 16.14 -3.67 7.59
N MET A 66 15.80 -3.53 6.30
CA MET A 66 16.70 -2.95 5.30
C MET A 66 16.96 -1.46 5.57
N ILE A 67 15.90 -0.69 5.90
CA ILE A 67 16.02 0.73 6.25
C ILE A 67 16.89 0.92 7.51
N ASP A 68 16.73 0.07 8.53
CA ASP A 68 17.58 0.07 9.71
C ASP A 68 19.05 -0.23 9.39
N ARG A 69 19.33 -1.21 8.52
CA ARG A 69 20.70 -1.49 8.05
C ARG A 69 21.30 -0.30 7.30
N PHE A 70 20.51 0.36 6.45
CA PHE A 70 20.93 1.58 5.76
C PHE A 70 21.30 2.67 6.78
N ALA A 71 20.42 2.95 7.75
CA ALA A 71 20.63 3.98 8.76
C ALA A 71 21.90 3.71 9.59
N LYS A 72 22.13 2.46 10.02
CA LYS A 72 23.33 2.06 10.77
C LYS A 72 24.62 2.16 9.97
N SER A 73 24.54 2.06 8.65
CA SER A 73 25.71 2.09 7.76
C SER A 73 25.93 3.47 7.13
N TYR A 74 25.07 4.45 7.41
CA TYR A 74 24.98 5.69 6.64
C TYR A 74 26.28 6.49 6.60
N GLU A 75 26.92 6.68 7.75
CA GLU A 75 28.17 7.46 7.85
C GLU A 75 29.42 6.69 7.40
N SER A 76 29.31 5.36 7.22
CA SER A 76 30.42 4.48 6.88
C SER A 76 30.10 3.59 5.67
N MET A 77 29.32 4.12 4.72
CA MET A 77 28.85 3.35 3.57
C MET A 77 30.04 2.91 2.72
N SER A 78 30.11 1.62 2.41
CA SER A 78 31.05 1.07 1.43
C SER A 78 30.32 0.66 0.15
N ASP A 79 31.02 0.61 -0.98
CA ASP A 79 30.46 0.14 -2.26
C ASP A 79 29.84 -1.26 -2.14
N ALA A 80 30.48 -2.14 -1.37
CA ALA A 80 29.97 -3.48 -1.10
C ALA A 80 28.63 -3.43 -0.34
N THR A 81 28.56 -2.63 0.72
CA THR A 81 27.33 -2.45 1.51
C THR A 81 26.22 -1.81 0.66
N ALA A 82 26.54 -0.79 -0.13
CA ALA A 82 25.61 -0.13 -1.03
C ALA A 82 25.05 -1.12 -2.07
N THR A 83 25.90 -1.97 -2.64
CA THR A 83 25.49 -3.03 -3.58
C THR A 83 24.53 -4.03 -2.92
N THR A 84 24.82 -4.46 -1.69
CA THR A 84 23.92 -5.35 -0.94
C THR A 84 22.56 -4.69 -0.68
N LEU A 85 22.53 -3.44 -0.22
CA LEU A 85 21.29 -2.71 0.07
C LEU A 85 20.46 -2.49 -1.21
N LEU A 86 21.10 -2.18 -2.35
CA LEU A 86 20.41 -2.05 -3.63
C LEU A 86 19.78 -3.38 -4.06
N ASN A 87 20.51 -4.49 -3.92
CA ASN A 87 19.97 -5.81 -4.24
C ASN A 87 18.79 -6.19 -3.33
N ASP A 88 18.91 -5.94 -2.02
CA ASP A 88 17.83 -6.16 -1.06
C ASP A 88 16.58 -5.35 -1.43
N TYR A 89 16.74 -4.08 -1.82
CA TYR A 89 15.65 -3.22 -2.27
C TYR A 89 14.95 -3.79 -3.51
N LEU A 90 15.71 -4.20 -4.53
CA LEU A 90 15.14 -4.78 -5.75
C LEU A 90 14.43 -6.11 -5.50
N VAL A 91 14.97 -6.94 -4.59
CA VAL A 91 14.30 -8.17 -4.14
C VAL A 91 12.98 -7.86 -3.43
N LEU A 92 12.93 -6.82 -2.60
CA LEU A 92 11.70 -6.38 -1.95
C LEU A 92 10.65 -5.92 -2.96
N GLU A 93 11.01 -5.10 -3.95
CA GLU A 93 10.08 -4.69 -5.01
C GLU A 93 9.54 -5.89 -5.80
N ALA A 94 10.41 -6.84 -6.17
CA ALA A 94 10.01 -8.06 -6.84
C ALA A 94 9.05 -8.91 -5.98
N ASN A 95 9.36 -9.07 -4.69
CA ASN A 95 8.52 -9.80 -3.75
C ASN A 95 7.15 -9.14 -3.57
N HIS A 96 7.08 -7.81 -3.49
CA HIS A 96 5.82 -7.09 -3.41
C HIS A 96 4.93 -7.41 -4.61
N VAL A 97 5.47 -7.30 -5.83
CA VAL A 97 4.74 -7.63 -7.05
C VAL A 97 4.34 -9.11 -7.08
N ALA A 98 5.18 -10.00 -6.57
CA ALA A 98 4.86 -11.43 -6.48
C ALA A 98 3.66 -11.71 -5.54
N ILE A 99 3.61 -11.06 -4.37
CA ILE A 99 2.46 -11.14 -3.46
C ILE A 99 1.21 -10.61 -4.16
N LEU A 100 1.28 -9.42 -4.77
CA LEU A 100 0.16 -8.87 -5.52
C LEU A 100 -0.37 -9.87 -6.57
N LYS A 101 0.52 -10.41 -7.42
CA LYS A 101 0.14 -11.38 -8.45
C LYS A 101 -0.47 -12.66 -7.89
N SER A 102 0.02 -13.17 -6.76
CA SER A 102 -0.48 -14.43 -6.18
C SER A 102 -1.90 -14.27 -5.59
N TYR A 103 -2.28 -13.05 -5.20
CA TYR A 103 -3.58 -12.78 -4.60
C TYR A 103 -4.65 -12.34 -5.59
N VAL A 104 -4.33 -11.81 -6.77
CA VAL A 104 -5.32 -11.48 -7.81
C VAL A 104 -6.30 -12.63 -8.07
N PRO A 105 -5.87 -13.86 -8.45
CA PRO A 105 -6.80 -14.95 -8.74
C PRO A 105 -7.55 -15.44 -7.50
N ARG A 106 -7.06 -15.18 -6.28
CA ARG A 106 -7.75 -15.52 -5.04
C ARG A 106 -8.88 -14.53 -4.75
N PHE A 107 -8.65 -13.25 -5.00
CA PHE A 107 -9.67 -12.22 -4.88
C PHE A 107 -10.74 -12.32 -5.97
N GLU A 108 -10.36 -12.65 -7.21
CA GLU A 108 -11.31 -12.82 -8.32
C GLU A 108 -12.27 -14.00 -8.12
N LYS A 109 -11.93 -14.98 -7.26
CA LYS A 109 -12.85 -16.06 -6.86
C LYS A 109 -13.96 -15.60 -5.93
N VAL A 110 -13.77 -14.49 -5.22
CA VAL A 110 -14.68 -14.01 -4.16
C VAL A 110 -15.28 -12.63 -4.46
N LEU A 111 -14.76 -11.92 -5.47
CA LEU A 111 -15.23 -10.60 -5.88
C LEU A 111 -15.24 -10.45 -7.41
N PRO A 112 -16.15 -9.63 -7.95
CA PRO A 112 -16.09 -9.20 -9.34
C PRO A 112 -14.75 -8.51 -9.66
N ALA A 113 -14.20 -8.74 -10.85
CA ALA A 113 -12.91 -8.19 -11.28
C ALA A 113 -12.78 -6.66 -11.11
N LYS A 114 -13.88 -5.91 -11.30
CA LYS A 114 -13.89 -4.45 -11.07
C LYS A 114 -13.62 -4.08 -9.61
N LYS A 115 -14.14 -4.84 -8.64
CA LYS A 115 -13.87 -4.63 -7.22
C LYS A 115 -12.45 -5.05 -6.86
N VAL A 116 -11.94 -6.12 -7.47
CA VAL A 116 -10.52 -6.52 -7.32
C VAL A 116 -9.59 -5.40 -7.83
N ALA A 117 -9.82 -4.86 -9.02
CA ALA A 117 -9.03 -3.73 -9.52
C ALA A 117 -9.09 -2.52 -8.58
N ARG A 118 -10.28 -2.20 -8.04
CA ARG A 118 -10.45 -1.11 -7.07
C ARG A 118 -9.69 -1.36 -5.76
N LEU A 119 -9.67 -2.60 -5.25
CA LEU A 119 -8.88 -2.95 -4.08
C LEU A 119 -7.39 -2.60 -4.28
N TYR A 120 -6.84 -2.93 -5.44
CA TYR A 120 -5.43 -2.67 -5.75
C TYR A 120 -5.16 -1.17 -5.92
N GLN A 121 -6.12 -0.40 -6.46
CA GLN A 121 -6.03 1.06 -6.48
C GLN A 121 -5.98 1.65 -5.06
N VAL A 122 -6.79 1.12 -4.13
CA VAL A 122 -6.79 1.53 -2.72
C VAL A 122 -5.46 1.19 -2.05
N GLU A 123 -5.01 -0.06 -2.13
CA GLU A 123 -3.74 -0.50 -1.54
C GLU A 123 -2.55 0.29 -2.11
N ASN A 124 -2.53 0.56 -3.42
CA ASN A 124 -1.49 1.38 -4.05
C ASN A 124 -1.49 2.83 -3.54
N LYS A 125 -2.66 3.45 -3.34
CA LYS A 125 -2.76 4.78 -2.73
C LYS A 125 -2.18 4.79 -1.31
N LEU A 126 -2.51 3.79 -0.50
CA LEU A 126 -1.96 3.66 0.86
C LEU A 126 -0.43 3.49 0.84
N ARG A 127 0.08 2.62 -0.04
CA ARG A 127 1.53 2.42 -0.19
C ARG A 127 2.23 3.69 -0.64
N ALA A 128 1.68 4.44 -1.58
CA ALA A 128 2.25 5.70 -2.05
C ALA A 128 2.41 6.73 -0.91
N LEU A 129 1.45 6.77 0.02
CA LEU A 129 1.53 7.64 1.20
C LEU A 129 2.67 7.24 2.14
N VAL A 130 2.82 5.94 2.42
CA VAL A 130 3.92 5.42 3.23
C VAL A 130 5.26 5.71 2.56
N ASN A 131 5.38 5.43 1.26
CA ASN A 131 6.61 5.67 0.50
C ASN A 131 6.99 7.14 0.50
N PHE A 132 6.02 8.06 0.39
CA PHE A 132 6.28 9.49 0.48
C PHE A 132 6.83 9.91 1.85
N GLU A 133 6.27 9.38 2.94
CA GLU A 133 6.79 9.68 4.29
C GLU A 133 8.17 9.08 4.55
N LEU A 134 8.48 7.91 3.96
CA LEU A 134 9.82 7.33 4.00
C LEU A 134 10.82 8.14 3.19
N ALA A 135 10.45 8.56 1.97
CA ALA A 135 11.32 9.35 1.09
C ALA A 135 11.74 10.70 1.70
N LYS A 136 10.92 11.29 2.57
CA LYS A 136 11.26 12.50 3.33
C LYS A 136 12.33 12.26 4.40
N GLN A 137 12.45 11.03 4.90
CA GLN A 137 13.29 10.69 6.06
C GLN A 137 14.58 9.99 5.65
N ILE A 138 14.56 9.21 4.56
CA ILE A 138 15.72 8.43 4.10
C ILE A 138 16.60 9.35 3.23
N PRO A 139 17.83 9.69 3.67
CA PRO A 139 18.74 10.51 2.89
C PRO A 139 19.34 9.74 1.70
N LEU A 140 19.95 10.46 0.75
CA LEU A 140 20.78 9.86 -0.29
C LEU A 140 22.10 9.33 0.32
N VAL A 141 22.62 8.24 -0.25
CA VAL A 141 23.96 7.70 0.08
C VAL A 141 25.02 8.79 -0.11
N LYS A 142 26.01 8.82 0.79
CA LYS A 142 27.20 9.69 0.71
C LYS A 142 28.34 9.00 -0.04
#